data_AF-A0A8J8C5D9-F1
#
_entry.id   AF-A0A8J8C5D9-F1
#
_cell.length_a   1.000
_cell.length_b   1.000
_cell.length_c   1.000
_cell.angle_alpha   90.00
_cell.angle_beta   90.00
_cell.angle_gamma   90.00
#
_symmetry.space_group_name_H-M   'P 1'
#
loop_
_entity.id
_entity.type
_entity.pdbx_description
1 polymer ?
#
loop_
_entity_poly.entity_id
_entity_poly.type
_entity_poly.pdbx_seq_one_letter_code
_entity_poly.pdbx_strand_id
1 'polypeptide(L)'
;MTPRSTAQNAELALLLEVAGTPKPGNVDRERDFEDLRFEHFLAGAVGARPGLELAAEGERVGHAFERAVAGMAEQSAGNTQFGALLVLTPLVAVASEGDLTPESADRVVRATTVADAADFYRAFEHVDVAVDEPPEGLEPLDVRRGSDAIPALEERGLTLFDVMARSADADGIAAEWVGEFERVFDAGERILVDDGPVPDRASRLFVELLAEEVDTFVVTRNDRETAEEVQRRAQAVLDGEENATELAEELVAQDINPGTTADLVAGALFVALERGLVV
;
A
#
# COMPACT_ATOMS: atom_id res chain seq x y z
N MET A 1 14.57 -1.18 27.24
CA MET A 1 13.85 -1.90 26.19
C MET A 1 14.67 -1.73 24.93
N THR A 2 15.01 -2.83 24.24
CA THR A 2 15.61 -2.70 22.90
C THR A 2 14.54 -2.07 22.01
N PRO A 3 14.84 -0.97 21.27
CA PRO A 3 13.89 -0.41 20.34
C PRO A 3 13.52 -1.46 19.28
N ARG A 4 12.29 -1.39 18.74
CA ARG A 4 11.87 -2.20 17.59
C ARG A 4 12.83 -1.93 16.41
N SER A 5 13.13 -2.94 15.61
CA SER A 5 13.83 -2.73 14.34
C SER A 5 12.91 -2.08 13.31
N THR A 6 13.48 -1.50 12.25
CA THR A 6 12.72 -0.92 11.14
C THR A 6 11.76 -1.92 10.51
N ALA A 7 12.20 -3.17 10.29
CA ALA A 7 11.32 -4.23 9.78
C ALA A 7 10.17 -4.58 10.76
N GLN A 8 10.42 -4.54 12.07
CA GLN A 8 9.36 -4.73 13.07
C GLN A 8 8.37 -3.56 13.12
N ASN A 9 8.82 -2.33 12.86
CA ASN A 9 7.94 -1.19 12.72
C ASN A 9 7.10 -1.28 11.42
N ALA A 10 7.67 -1.78 10.32
CA ALA A 10 6.92 -2.01 9.08
C ALA A 10 5.87 -3.12 9.23
N GLU A 11 6.21 -4.25 9.86
CA GLU A 11 5.24 -5.29 10.23
C GLU A 11 4.13 -4.70 11.12
N LEU A 12 4.50 -3.92 12.13
CA LEU A 12 3.52 -3.29 13.02
C LEU A 12 2.62 -2.29 12.30
N ALA A 13 3.15 -1.54 11.31
CA ALA A 13 2.34 -0.64 10.50
C ALA A 13 1.25 -1.40 9.73
N LEU A 14 1.60 -2.53 9.10
CA LEU A 14 0.64 -3.42 8.44
C LEU A 14 -0.44 -3.95 9.41
N LEU A 15 -0.06 -4.30 10.63
CA LEU A 15 -0.99 -4.79 11.65
C LEU A 15 -1.92 -3.68 12.18
N LEU A 16 -1.39 -2.47 12.37
CA LEU A 16 -2.16 -1.32 12.85
C LEU A 16 -3.13 -0.81 11.80
N GLU A 17 -2.75 -0.86 10.52
CA GLU A 17 -3.59 -0.47 9.40
C GLU A 17 -4.86 -1.32 9.35
N VAL A 18 -4.75 -2.65 9.41
CA VAL A 18 -5.94 -3.51 9.42
C VAL A 18 -6.71 -3.42 10.74
N ALA A 19 -6.04 -3.06 11.84
CA ALA A 19 -6.69 -2.89 13.13
C ALA A 19 -7.52 -1.60 13.26
N GLY A 20 -7.33 -0.61 12.37
CA GLY A 20 -8.12 0.62 12.35
C GLY A 20 -9.59 0.32 12.07
N THR A 21 -10.52 0.88 12.84
CA THR A 21 -11.95 0.60 12.69
C THR A 21 -12.78 1.83 13.07
N PRO A 22 -13.81 2.21 12.27
CA PRO A 22 -14.20 1.60 10.99
C PRO A 22 -13.23 1.97 9.84
N LYS A 23 -13.10 1.09 8.84
CA LYS A 23 -12.45 1.41 7.56
C LYS A 23 -13.43 1.24 6.41
N PRO A 24 -14.02 2.34 5.90
CA PRO A 24 -15.01 2.26 4.84
C PRO A 24 -14.62 1.36 3.67
N GLY A 25 -15.34 0.24 3.50
CA GLY A 25 -15.18 -0.67 2.36
C GLY A 25 -14.03 -1.67 2.44
N ASN A 26 -13.20 -1.62 3.48
CA ASN A 26 -12.04 -2.51 3.60
C ASN A 26 -12.26 -3.56 4.72
N VAL A 27 -11.41 -4.57 4.75
CA VAL A 27 -11.33 -5.49 5.90
C VAL A 27 -10.82 -4.72 7.11
N ASP A 28 -11.51 -4.88 8.23
CA ASP A 28 -11.13 -4.34 9.53
C ASP A 28 -11.46 -5.36 10.64
N ARG A 29 -11.40 -4.94 11.90
CA ARG A 29 -11.67 -5.85 13.05
C ARG A 29 -13.11 -6.32 13.15
N GLU A 30 -14.04 -5.61 12.52
CA GLU A 30 -15.47 -5.87 12.60
C GLU A 30 -16.07 -6.34 11.26
N ARG A 31 -15.33 -6.19 10.15
CA ARG A 31 -15.79 -6.45 8.79
C ARG A 31 -14.83 -7.33 8.02
N ASP A 32 -15.39 -8.37 7.42
CA ASP A 32 -14.73 -9.34 6.56
C ASP A 32 -15.46 -9.42 5.20
N PHE A 33 -14.76 -9.85 4.15
CA PHE A 33 -15.36 -10.40 2.94
C PHE A 33 -15.50 -11.93 3.05
N GLU A 34 -16.27 -12.55 2.14
CA GLU A 34 -16.49 -14.00 2.13
C GLU A 34 -15.16 -14.78 2.07
N ASP A 35 -14.25 -14.34 1.20
CA ASP A 35 -12.96 -15.01 0.95
C ASP A 35 -11.76 -14.30 1.57
N LEU A 36 -11.91 -13.10 2.13
CA LEU A 36 -10.82 -12.28 2.66
C LEU A 36 -11.19 -11.71 4.03
N ARG A 37 -10.44 -12.10 5.07
CA ARG A 37 -10.81 -11.89 6.48
C ARG A 37 -9.67 -11.29 7.27
N PHE A 38 -9.97 -10.69 8.41
CA PHE A 38 -9.03 -10.02 9.29
C PHE A 38 -7.78 -10.88 9.62
N GLU A 39 -7.96 -12.16 9.94
CA GLU A 39 -6.82 -13.04 10.26
C GLU A 39 -5.86 -13.28 9.09
N HIS A 40 -6.34 -13.14 7.84
CA HIS A 40 -5.49 -13.28 6.66
C HIS A 40 -4.51 -12.10 6.56
N PHE A 41 -4.94 -10.89 6.92
CA PHE A 41 -4.05 -9.72 7.02
C PHE A 41 -3.03 -9.87 8.15
N LEU A 42 -3.45 -10.38 9.32
CA LEU A 42 -2.52 -10.65 10.42
C LEU A 42 -1.43 -11.65 10.00
N ALA A 43 -1.83 -12.75 9.36
CA ALA A 43 -0.90 -13.75 8.85
C ALA A 43 -0.01 -13.18 7.74
N GLY A 44 -0.59 -12.37 6.83
CA GLY A 44 0.12 -11.72 5.74
C GLY A 44 1.20 -10.75 6.22
N ALA A 45 0.90 -9.92 7.23
CA ALA A 45 1.86 -9.00 7.83
C ALA A 45 3.07 -9.74 8.45
N VAL A 46 2.82 -10.83 9.18
CA VAL A 46 3.88 -11.69 9.74
C VAL A 46 4.68 -12.35 8.61
N GLY A 47 4.00 -12.86 7.58
CA GLY A 47 4.60 -13.51 6.43
C GLY A 47 5.47 -12.57 5.59
N ALA A 48 5.11 -11.29 5.50
CA ALA A 48 5.87 -10.29 4.74
C ALA A 48 7.21 -9.90 5.38
N ARG A 49 7.36 -10.14 6.70
CA ARG A 49 8.51 -9.69 7.48
C ARG A 49 9.88 -10.07 6.90
N PRO A 50 10.15 -11.30 6.40
CA PRO A 50 11.45 -11.63 5.84
C PRO A 50 11.85 -10.74 4.65
N GLY A 51 10.89 -10.32 3.81
CA GLY A 51 11.16 -9.37 2.73
C GLY A 51 11.45 -7.96 3.26
N LEU A 52 10.73 -7.52 4.30
CA LEU A 52 10.98 -6.24 4.97
C LEU A 52 12.34 -6.23 5.70
N GLU A 53 12.79 -7.36 6.24
CA GLU A 53 14.14 -7.52 6.80
C GLU A 53 15.21 -7.37 5.72
N LEU A 54 15.01 -7.97 4.53
CA LEU A 54 15.92 -7.78 3.38
C LEU A 54 16.01 -6.30 2.96
N ALA A 55 14.88 -5.59 2.91
CA ALA A 55 14.88 -4.16 2.61
C ALA A 55 15.69 -3.38 3.65
N ALA A 56 15.50 -3.67 4.94
CA ALA A 56 16.24 -3.02 6.03
C ALA A 56 17.75 -3.35 6.00
N GLU A 57 18.13 -4.50 5.44
CA GLU A 57 19.52 -4.92 5.26
C GLU A 57 20.20 -4.32 4.00
N GLY A 58 19.47 -3.52 3.21
CA GLY A 58 20.00 -2.85 2.02
C GLY A 58 20.00 -3.74 0.76
N GLU A 59 19.17 -4.77 0.72
CA GLU A 59 18.91 -5.53 -0.51
C GLU A 59 18.17 -4.67 -1.54
N ARG A 60 18.23 -5.07 -2.81
CA ARG A 60 17.45 -4.46 -3.90
C ARG A 60 15.96 -4.41 -3.57
N VAL A 61 15.34 -3.25 -3.78
CA VAL A 61 13.93 -2.97 -3.46
C VAL A 61 12.99 -3.99 -4.11
N GLY A 62 13.17 -4.30 -5.39
CA GLY A 62 12.30 -5.25 -6.09
C GLY A 62 12.41 -6.66 -5.52
N HIS A 63 13.62 -7.11 -5.16
CA HIS A 63 13.80 -8.44 -4.57
C HIS A 63 13.21 -8.51 -3.16
N ALA A 64 13.43 -7.49 -2.33
CA ALA A 64 12.84 -7.41 -0.99
C ALA A 64 11.30 -7.40 -1.06
N PHE A 65 10.74 -6.65 -2.01
CA PHE A 65 9.30 -6.58 -2.28
C PHE A 65 8.73 -7.95 -2.70
N GLU A 66 9.34 -8.61 -3.69
CA GLU A 66 8.90 -9.94 -4.14
C GLU A 66 8.89 -10.95 -3.00
N ARG A 67 9.91 -10.94 -2.14
CA ARG A 67 9.99 -11.81 -0.96
C ARG A 67 8.93 -11.49 0.08
N ALA A 68 8.62 -10.20 0.28
CA ALA A 68 7.55 -9.79 1.18
C ALA A 68 6.18 -10.26 0.66
N VAL A 69 5.92 -10.11 -0.63
CA VAL A 69 4.67 -10.58 -1.26
C VAL A 69 4.55 -12.10 -1.22
N ALA A 70 5.64 -12.83 -1.53
CA ALA A 70 5.66 -14.29 -1.47
C ALA A 70 5.32 -14.81 -0.06
N GLY A 71 5.92 -14.20 0.97
CA GLY A 71 5.64 -14.57 2.36
C GLY A 71 4.24 -14.17 2.83
N MET A 72 3.77 -12.99 2.42
CA MET A 72 2.39 -12.54 2.65
C MET A 72 1.37 -13.53 2.06
N ALA A 73 1.67 -14.11 0.90
CA ALA A 73 0.80 -15.02 0.18
C ALA A 73 0.75 -16.46 0.74
N GLU A 74 1.51 -16.82 1.78
CA GLU A 74 1.46 -18.16 2.38
C GLU A 74 0.14 -18.47 3.11
N GLN A 75 -0.68 -17.44 3.34
CA GLN A 75 -2.03 -17.54 3.87
C GLN A 75 -3.07 -17.95 2.79
N SER A 76 -4.30 -18.28 3.16
CA SER A 76 -5.29 -18.93 2.28
C SER A 76 -6.14 -18.04 1.34
N ALA A 77 -6.06 -16.72 1.41
CA ALA A 77 -6.99 -15.76 0.77
C ALA A 77 -6.37 -14.87 -0.32
N GLY A 78 -5.14 -15.14 -0.76
CA GLY A 78 -4.48 -14.36 -1.82
C GLY A 78 -3.93 -13.00 -1.36
N ASN A 79 -4.30 -11.93 -2.05
CA ASN A 79 -3.76 -10.59 -1.79
C ASN A 79 -4.41 -9.94 -0.56
N THR A 80 -3.59 -9.64 0.46
CA THR A 80 -4.02 -8.83 1.60
C THR A 80 -3.44 -7.41 1.53
N GLN A 81 -2.15 -7.26 1.21
CA GLN A 81 -1.39 -6.02 1.46
C GLN A 81 -0.33 -5.73 0.38
N PHE A 82 -0.54 -6.16 -0.87
CA PHE A 82 0.43 -5.97 -1.97
C PHE A 82 0.81 -4.50 -2.17
N GLY A 83 -0.17 -3.60 -2.22
CA GLY A 83 0.08 -2.17 -2.42
C GLY A 83 0.81 -1.54 -1.22
N ALA A 84 0.40 -1.88 0.01
CA ALA A 84 1.09 -1.45 1.22
C ALA A 84 2.55 -1.89 1.23
N LEU A 85 2.87 -3.10 0.79
CA LEU A 85 4.26 -3.55 0.65
C LEU A 85 5.03 -2.77 -0.43
N LEU A 86 4.36 -2.36 -1.50
CA LEU A 86 4.96 -1.53 -2.56
C LEU A 86 5.27 -0.12 -2.07
N VAL A 87 4.48 0.41 -1.12
CA VAL A 87 4.78 1.66 -0.40
C VAL A 87 5.89 1.45 0.63
N LEU A 88 5.79 0.41 1.46
CA LEU A 88 6.69 0.21 2.60
C LEU A 88 8.11 -0.18 2.22
N THR A 89 8.30 -1.02 1.19
CA THR A 89 9.62 -1.59 0.88
C THR A 89 10.70 -0.51 0.64
N PRO A 90 10.49 0.51 -0.23
CA PRO A 90 11.47 1.59 -0.39
C PRO A 90 11.62 2.44 0.88
N LEU A 91 10.54 2.68 1.64
CA LEU A 91 10.59 3.45 2.89
C LEU A 91 11.39 2.73 3.98
N VAL A 92 11.29 1.41 4.06
CA VAL A 92 12.08 0.57 4.97
C VAL A 92 13.56 0.61 4.62
N ALA A 93 13.88 0.57 3.32
CA ALA A 93 15.26 0.64 2.85
C ALA A 93 15.95 1.97 3.22
N VAL A 94 15.23 3.10 3.19
CA VAL A 94 15.80 4.40 3.61
C VAL A 94 15.82 4.60 5.12
N ALA A 95 14.82 4.07 5.83
CA ALA A 95 14.73 4.20 7.28
C ALA A 95 15.86 3.46 8.00
N SER A 96 16.32 2.32 7.48
CA SER A 96 17.44 1.58 8.05
C SER A 96 18.78 2.33 7.96
N GLU A 97 18.90 3.29 7.04
CA GLU A 97 20.04 4.20 6.93
C GLU A 97 19.93 5.42 7.87
N GLY A 98 18.79 5.58 8.56
CA GLY A 98 18.51 6.68 9.48
C GLY A 98 18.11 7.99 8.78
N ASP A 99 17.67 7.92 7.51
CA ASP A 99 17.36 9.08 6.67
C ASP A 99 15.98 8.94 5.99
N LEU A 100 14.94 8.69 6.79
CA LEU A 100 13.56 8.57 6.32
C LEU A 100 12.97 9.96 5.97
N THR A 101 13.31 10.43 4.76
CA THR A 101 12.88 11.71 4.16
C THR A 101 12.34 11.49 2.75
N PRO A 102 11.47 12.39 2.23
CA PRO A 102 11.00 12.34 0.84
C PRO A 102 12.16 12.25 -0.16
N GLU A 103 13.20 13.07 0.01
CA GLU A 103 14.32 13.13 -0.92
C GLU A 103 15.17 11.86 -0.94
N SER A 104 15.27 11.16 0.19
CA SER A 104 15.96 9.87 0.26
C SER A 104 15.10 8.73 -0.26
N ALA A 105 13.78 8.76 -0.03
CA ALA A 105 12.83 7.83 -0.65
C ALA A 105 12.87 7.95 -2.20
N ASP A 106 12.79 9.18 -2.74
CA ASP A 106 12.90 9.47 -4.17
C ASP A 106 14.22 8.93 -4.75
N ARG A 107 15.34 9.16 -4.06
CA ARG A 107 16.65 8.65 -4.48
C ARG A 107 16.67 7.13 -4.59
N VAL A 108 16.10 6.42 -3.61
CA VAL A 108 16.06 4.95 -3.61
C VAL A 108 15.17 4.42 -4.73
N VAL A 109 13.98 4.98 -4.93
CA VAL A 109 13.10 4.51 -5.99
C VAL A 109 13.68 4.81 -7.38
N ARG A 110 14.26 5.99 -7.60
CA ARG A 110 14.94 6.33 -8.88
C ARG A 110 16.20 5.49 -9.14
N ALA A 111 16.81 4.94 -8.10
CA ALA A 111 17.98 4.06 -8.24
C ALA A 111 17.60 2.60 -8.55
N THR A 112 16.31 2.27 -8.57
CA THR A 112 15.86 0.92 -8.97
C THR A 112 16.29 0.58 -10.39
N THR A 113 16.41 -0.71 -10.65
CA THR A 113 16.99 -1.26 -11.87
C THR A 113 15.97 -2.09 -12.65
N VAL A 114 16.37 -2.59 -13.81
CA VAL A 114 15.60 -3.58 -14.57
C VAL A 114 15.42 -4.88 -13.77
N ALA A 115 16.38 -5.25 -12.92
CA ALA A 115 16.25 -6.42 -12.05
C ALA A 115 15.15 -6.20 -11.00
N ASP A 116 15.04 -4.98 -10.45
CA ASP A 116 13.95 -4.63 -9.53
C ASP A 116 12.59 -4.71 -10.23
N ALA A 117 12.51 -4.25 -11.48
CA ALA A 117 11.28 -4.40 -12.28
C ALA A 117 10.95 -5.88 -12.51
N ALA A 118 11.94 -6.70 -12.84
CA ALA A 118 11.73 -8.13 -13.02
C ALA A 118 11.23 -8.81 -11.73
N ASP A 119 11.78 -8.45 -10.57
CA ASP A 119 11.33 -8.95 -9.27
C ASP A 119 9.89 -8.48 -8.95
N PHE A 120 9.55 -7.21 -9.26
CA PHE A 120 8.18 -6.69 -9.15
C PHE A 120 7.18 -7.49 -10.00
N TYR A 121 7.50 -7.80 -11.26
CA TYR A 121 6.64 -8.61 -12.11
C TYR A 121 6.49 -10.04 -11.59
N ARG A 122 7.54 -10.64 -11.00
CA ARG A 122 7.42 -11.95 -10.35
C ARG A 122 6.48 -11.94 -9.16
N ALA A 123 6.34 -10.81 -8.47
CA ALA A 123 5.43 -10.71 -7.33
C ALA A 123 3.95 -10.97 -7.71
N PHE A 124 3.56 -10.68 -8.95
CA PHE A 124 2.22 -10.98 -9.47
C PHE A 124 1.96 -12.49 -9.68
N GLU A 125 2.98 -13.34 -9.61
CA GLU A 125 2.81 -14.80 -9.66
C GLU A 125 2.33 -15.38 -8.32
N HIS A 126 2.48 -14.63 -7.23
CA HIS A 126 2.10 -15.07 -5.88
C HIS A 126 0.66 -14.70 -5.52
N VAL A 127 0.11 -13.65 -6.12
CA VAL A 127 -1.20 -13.10 -5.77
C VAL A 127 -1.92 -12.52 -6.99
N ASP A 128 -3.25 -12.60 -6.98
CA ASP A 128 -4.08 -11.91 -7.96
C ASP A 128 -4.28 -10.44 -7.55
N VAL A 129 -3.74 -9.53 -8.35
CA VAL A 129 -3.89 -8.07 -8.17
C VAL A 129 -4.82 -7.54 -9.25
N ALA A 130 -5.82 -6.75 -8.84
CA ALA A 130 -6.68 -6.05 -9.80
C ALA A 130 -5.88 -4.94 -10.47
N VAL A 131 -5.83 -4.98 -11.79
CA VAL A 131 -5.11 -4.01 -12.64
C VAL A 131 -5.93 -3.75 -13.90
N ASP A 132 -5.87 -2.51 -14.40
CA ASP A 132 -6.51 -2.12 -15.64
C ASP A 132 -5.87 -2.79 -16.86
N GLU A 133 -6.60 -2.77 -17.98
CA GLU A 133 -6.03 -3.18 -19.26
C GLU A 133 -4.86 -2.24 -19.64
N PRO A 134 -3.73 -2.79 -20.12
CA PRO A 134 -2.62 -1.97 -20.55
C PRO A 134 -3.03 -1.08 -21.74
N PRO A 135 -2.54 0.16 -21.81
CA PRO A 135 -2.69 0.99 -22.99
C PRO A 135 -2.16 0.29 -24.26
N GLU A 136 -2.73 0.66 -25.42
CA GLU A 136 -2.32 0.09 -26.72
C GLU A 136 -0.80 0.22 -26.94
N GLY A 137 -0.13 -0.89 -27.25
CA GLY A 137 1.32 -0.97 -27.43
C GLY A 137 2.13 -1.30 -26.16
N LEU A 138 1.47 -1.37 -25.00
CA LEU A 138 2.06 -1.79 -23.71
C LEU A 138 1.66 -3.21 -23.31
N GLU A 139 0.97 -3.97 -24.16
CA GLU A 139 0.61 -5.38 -23.92
C GLU A 139 1.83 -6.29 -23.64
N PRO A 140 3.03 -6.04 -24.22
CA PRO A 140 4.25 -6.75 -23.82
C PRO A 140 4.70 -6.51 -22.38
N LEU A 141 4.24 -5.42 -21.77
CA LEU A 141 4.59 -4.97 -20.43
C LEU A 141 3.42 -5.12 -19.44
N ASP A 142 2.36 -5.81 -19.83
CA ASP A 142 1.24 -6.10 -18.93
C ASP A 142 1.74 -6.88 -17.69
N VAL A 143 1.54 -6.31 -16.51
CA VAL A 143 1.98 -6.89 -15.22
C VAL A 143 1.33 -8.25 -14.95
N ARG A 144 0.14 -8.51 -15.50
CA ARG A 144 -0.56 -9.81 -15.40
C ARG A 144 0.19 -10.94 -16.08
N ARG A 145 1.17 -10.63 -16.93
CA ARG A 145 2.03 -11.63 -17.57
C ARG A 145 3.14 -12.13 -16.65
N GLY A 146 3.33 -11.51 -15.48
CA GLY A 146 4.36 -11.91 -14.51
C GLY A 146 5.74 -12.03 -15.17
N SER A 147 6.43 -13.16 -14.97
CA SER A 147 7.75 -13.39 -15.56
C SER A 147 7.79 -13.32 -17.09
N ASP A 148 6.67 -13.55 -17.79
CA ASP A 148 6.64 -13.55 -19.26
C ASP A 148 6.81 -12.15 -19.87
N ALA A 149 6.68 -11.08 -19.07
CA ALA A 149 6.97 -9.71 -19.50
C ALA A 149 8.44 -9.31 -19.28
N ILE A 150 9.22 -10.08 -18.51
CA ILE A 150 10.61 -9.74 -18.17
C ILE A 150 11.50 -9.53 -19.41
N PRO A 151 11.45 -10.39 -20.45
CA PRO A 151 12.26 -10.16 -21.65
C PRO A 151 11.98 -8.81 -22.34
N ALA A 152 10.73 -8.33 -22.28
CA ALA A 152 10.36 -7.03 -22.83
C ALA A 152 10.86 -5.86 -21.97
N LEU A 153 10.89 -6.01 -20.63
CA LEU A 153 11.51 -5.05 -19.72
C LEU A 153 13.02 -4.94 -19.99
N GLU A 154 13.70 -6.07 -20.14
CA GLU A 154 15.14 -6.15 -20.40
C GLU A 154 15.51 -5.55 -21.77
N GLU A 155 14.76 -5.90 -22.82
CA GLU A 155 14.97 -5.35 -24.17
C GLU A 155 14.83 -3.83 -24.19
N ARG A 156 13.86 -3.30 -23.43
CA ARG A 156 13.56 -1.85 -23.37
C ARG A 156 14.37 -1.12 -22.28
N GLY A 157 15.12 -1.83 -21.45
CA GLY A 157 15.90 -1.27 -20.35
C GLY A 157 15.05 -0.55 -19.29
N LEU A 158 13.85 -1.06 -19.00
CA LEU A 158 12.91 -0.40 -18.08
C LEU A 158 13.19 -0.75 -16.63
N THR A 159 13.48 0.26 -15.83
CA THR A 159 13.62 0.14 -14.37
C THR A 159 12.26 0.06 -13.68
N LEU A 160 12.22 -0.32 -12.40
CA LEU A 160 10.97 -0.32 -11.63
C LEU A 160 10.39 1.10 -11.53
N PHE A 161 11.23 2.12 -11.32
CA PHE A 161 10.77 3.51 -11.38
C PHE A 161 10.15 3.86 -12.74
N ASP A 162 10.74 3.43 -13.85
CA ASP A 162 10.16 3.69 -15.17
C ASP A 162 8.79 3.00 -15.35
N VAL A 163 8.59 1.83 -14.74
CA VAL A 163 7.29 1.14 -14.74
C VAL A 163 6.27 1.96 -13.95
N MET A 164 6.61 2.36 -12.72
CA MET A 164 5.74 3.19 -11.87
C MET A 164 5.42 4.53 -12.54
N ALA A 165 6.42 5.20 -13.13
CA ALA A 165 6.24 6.48 -13.81
C ALA A 165 5.27 6.43 -15.00
N ARG A 166 5.07 5.27 -15.63
CA ARG A 166 4.08 5.09 -16.70
C ARG A 166 2.66 4.88 -16.18
N SER A 167 2.52 4.45 -14.93
CA SER A 167 1.24 4.17 -14.28
C SER A 167 0.78 5.31 -13.37
N ALA A 168 1.64 6.30 -13.08
CA ALA A 168 1.38 7.36 -12.11
C ALA A 168 0.12 8.21 -12.37
N ASP A 169 -0.35 8.31 -13.60
CA ASP A 169 -1.59 9.04 -13.91
C ASP A 169 -2.87 8.24 -13.57
N ALA A 170 -2.75 6.91 -13.39
CA ALA A 170 -3.88 5.99 -13.20
C ALA A 170 -3.83 5.21 -11.88
N ASP A 171 -2.66 5.11 -11.24
CA ASP A 171 -2.44 4.35 -10.01
C ASP A 171 -1.86 5.25 -8.92
N GLY A 172 -2.53 5.36 -7.78
CA GLY A 172 -2.15 6.25 -6.69
C GLY A 172 -0.86 5.85 -5.98
N ILE A 173 -0.49 4.56 -5.96
CA ILE A 173 0.79 4.12 -5.40
C ILE A 173 1.92 4.51 -6.36
N ALA A 174 1.70 4.34 -7.65
CA ALA A 174 2.62 4.82 -8.68
C ALA A 174 2.79 6.35 -8.65
N ALA A 175 1.72 7.09 -8.36
CA ALA A 175 1.79 8.54 -8.14
C ALA A 175 2.70 8.87 -6.95
N GLU A 176 2.57 8.18 -5.82
CA GLU A 176 3.48 8.38 -4.67
C GLU A 176 4.94 8.08 -5.00
N TRP A 177 5.21 7.02 -5.76
CA TRP A 177 6.56 6.67 -6.20
C TRP A 177 7.20 7.79 -7.04
N VAL A 178 6.43 8.49 -7.87
CA VAL A 178 6.91 9.62 -8.68
C VAL A 178 6.95 10.92 -7.88
N GLY A 179 6.04 11.09 -6.94
CA GLY A 179 5.85 12.27 -6.09
C GLY A 179 6.56 12.20 -4.74
N GLU A 180 7.67 11.46 -4.65
CA GLU A 180 8.54 11.43 -3.46
C GLU A 180 7.83 10.96 -2.16
N PHE A 181 6.69 10.27 -2.28
CA PHE A 181 5.83 9.84 -1.18
C PHE A 181 5.31 11.00 -0.30
N GLU A 182 5.18 12.21 -0.86
CA GLU A 182 4.77 13.41 -0.13
C GLU A 182 3.50 13.19 0.71
N ARG A 183 2.47 12.53 0.14
CA ARG A 183 1.20 12.30 0.86
C ARG A 183 1.38 11.32 2.01
N VAL A 184 2.16 10.25 1.82
CA VAL A 184 2.49 9.30 2.90
C VAL A 184 3.23 9.98 4.05
N PHE A 185 4.19 10.86 3.74
CA PHE A 185 4.94 11.60 4.76
C PHE A 185 4.06 12.60 5.52
N ASP A 186 3.22 13.36 4.81
CA ASP A 186 2.28 14.30 5.43
C ASP A 186 1.26 13.56 6.30
N ALA A 187 0.72 12.44 5.82
CA ALA A 187 -0.19 11.58 6.57
C ALA A 187 0.47 11.00 7.83
N GLY A 188 1.76 10.63 7.76
CA GLY A 188 2.52 10.16 8.90
C GLY A 188 2.63 11.22 10.01
N GLU A 189 2.85 12.49 9.65
CA GLU A 189 2.83 13.59 10.61
C GLU A 189 1.47 13.78 11.24
N ARG A 190 0.38 13.67 10.48
CA ARG A 190 -0.99 13.74 11.00
C ARG A 190 -1.25 12.67 12.06
N ILE A 191 -0.86 11.41 11.81
CA ILE A 191 -0.97 10.33 12.82
C ILE A 191 -0.17 10.65 14.09
N LEU A 192 1.03 11.21 13.93
CA LEU A 192 1.92 11.48 15.05
C LEU A 192 1.36 12.55 15.99
N VAL A 193 0.74 13.60 15.44
CA VAL A 193 0.18 14.72 16.21
C VAL A 193 -1.26 14.53 16.67
N ASP A 194 -1.99 13.57 16.08
CA ASP A 194 -3.34 13.22 16.52
C ASP A 194 -3.33 12.55 17.91
N ASP A 195 -4.49 12.49 18.57
CA ASP A 195 -4.66 12.01 19.93
C ASP A 195 -5.43 10.67 19.98
N GLY A 196 -5.33 9.99 21.12
CA GLY A 196 -6.06 8.72 21.36
C GLY A 196 -5.35 7.48 20.81
N PRO A 197 -6.04 6.32 20.82
CA PRO A 197 -5.47 5.04 20.38
C PRO A 197 -5.05 5.07 18.91
N VAL A 198 -3.90 4.47 18.59
CA VAL A 198 -3.34 4.47 17.23
C VAL A 198 -4.28 3.88 16.16
N PRO A 199 -5.02 2.78 16.41
CA PRO A 199 -6.02 2.29 15.46
C PRO A 199 -7.13 3.32 15.14
N ASP A 200 -7.54 4.10 16.13
CA ASP A 200 -8.57 5.14 15.94
C ASP A 200 -8.02 6.29 15.08
N ARG A 201 -6.74 6.64 15.25
CA ARG A 201 -6.05 7.63 14.39
C ARG A 201 -5.94 7.13 12.94
N ALA A 202 -5.58 5.86 12.76
CA ALA A 202 -5.50 5.23 11.44
C ALA A 202 -6.87 5.23 10.74
N SER A 203 -7.94 4.91 11.46
CA SER A 203 -9.32 4.97 10.95
C SER A 203 -9.72 6.39 10.53
N ARG A 204 -9.42 7.41 11.36
CA ARG A 204 -9.69 8.82 10.99
C ARG A 204 -8.90 9.23 9.76
N LEU A 205 -7.60 8.96 9.73
CA LEU A 205 -6.75 9.27 8.59
C LEU A 205 -7.25 8.58 7.32
N PHE A 206 -7.71 7.34 7.40
CA PHE A 206 -8.28 6.64 6.25
C PHE A 206 -9.45 7.43 5.64
N VAL A 207 -10.38 7.91 6.45
CA VAL A 207 -11.52 8.71 5.97
C VAL A 207 -11.06 10.06 5.42
N GLU A 208 -10.09 10.71 6.07
CA GLU A 208 -9.49 11.96 5.59
C GLU A 208 -8.87 11.80 4.20
N LEU A 209 -7.99 10.80 4.01
CA LEU A 209 -7.35 10.55 2.72
C LEU A 209 -8.35 10.14 1.64
N LEU A 210 -9.37 9.35 2.01
CA LEU A 210 -10.44 8.94 1.09
C LEU A 210 -11.32 10.12 0.63
N ALA A 211 -11.46 11.16 1.45
CA ALA A 211 -12.17 12.38 1.09
C ALA A 211 -11.30 13.32 0.23
N GLU A 212 -9.98 13.35 0.47
CA GLU A 212 -9.03 14.23 -0.23
C GLU A 212 -8.83 13.85 -1.70
N GLU A 213 -8.80 12.56 -2.02
CA GLU A 213 -8.53 12.08 -3.38
C GLU A 213 -9.34 10.83 -3.75
N VAL A 214 -9.62 10.69 -5.04
CA VAL A 214 -10.30 9.50 -5.57
C VAL A 214 -9.39 8.28 -5.41
N ASP A 215 -9.90 7.22 -4.78
CA ASP A 215 -9.17 5.96 -4.64
C ASP A 215 -9.07 5.22 -5.98
N THR A 216 -7.85 5.08 -6.48
CA THR A 216 -7.59 4.45 -7.79
C THR A 216 -7.92 2.96 -7.81
N PHE A 217 -7.86 2.26 -6.68
CA PHE A 217 -8.25 0.86 -6.64
C PHE A 217 -9.76 0.67 -6.82
N VAL A 218 -10.58 1.58 -6.28
CA VAL A 218 -12.02 1.62 -6.55
C VAL A 218 -12.28 1.91 -8.03
N VAL A 219 -11.51 2.81 -8.66
CA VAL A 219 -11.63 3.07 -10.10
C VAL A 219 -11.39 1.79 -10.92
N THR A 220 -10.31 1.07 -10.62
CA THR A 220 -9.92 -0.17 -11.31
C THR A 220 -10.91 -1.32 -11.09
N ARG A 221 -11.44 -1.47 -9.87
CA ARG A 221 -12.37 -2.56 -9.51
C ARG A 221 -13.81 -2.28 -9.92
N ASN A 222 -14.21 -1.02 -9.92
CA ASN A 222 -15.57 -0.58 -10.16
C ASN A 222 -15.59 0.39 -11.35
N ASP A 223 -15.57 1.70 -11.09
CA ASP A 223 -15.47 2.76 -12.08
C ASP A 223 -15.19 4.12 -11.40
N ARG A 224 -14.87 5.13 -12.21
CA ARG A 224 -14.61 6.51 -11.76
C ARG A 224 -15.79 7.13 -11.01
N GLU A 225 -17.02 6.87 -11.46
CA GLU A 225 -18.23 7.46 -10.88
C GLU A 225 -18.46 6.95 -9.45
N THR A 226 -18.26 5.65 -9.24
CA THR A 226 -18.31 4.98 -7.94
C THR A 226 -17.23 5.52 -7.02
N ALA A 227 -15.99 5.65 -7.50
CA ALA A 227 -14.90 6.17 -6.70
C ALA A 227 -15.10 7.64 -6.28
N GLU A 228 -15.65 8.48 -7.16
CA GLU A 228 -16.04 9.86 -6.85
C GLU A 228 -17.22 9.93 -5.87
N GLU A 229 -18.15 8.98 -5.91
CA GLU A 229 -19.23 8.89 -4.92
C GLU A 229 -18.68 8.49 -3.54
N VAL A 230 -17.80 7.50 -3.47
CA VAL A 230 -17.13 7.10 -2.23
C VAL A 230 -16.37 8.29 -1.63
N GLN A 231 -15.63 9.05 -2.44
CA GLN A 231 -14.93 10.26 -1.99
C GLN A 231 -15.90 11.29 -1.38
N ARG A 232 -17.02 11.57 -2.05
CA ARG A 232 -18.05 12.50 -1.53
C ARG A 232 -18.64 12.01 -0.21
N ARG A 233 -18.89 10.72 -0.08
CA ARG A 233 -19.43 10.12 1.16
C ARG A 233 -18.41 10.13 2.29
N ALA A 234 -17.13 9.90 2.00
CA ALA A 234 -16.07 10.08 2.99
C ALA A 234 -16.02 11.53 3.49
N GLN A 235 -16.17 12.53 2.60
CA GLN A 235 -16.30 13.93 3.02
C GLN A 235 -17.55 14.17 3.88
N ALA A 236 -18.71 13.59 3.54
CA ALA A 236 -19.92 13.68 4.35
C ALA A 236 -19.74 13.08 5.77
N VAL A 237 -18.93 12.02 5.91
CA VAL A 237 -18.53 11.48 7.22
C VAL A 237 -17.71 12.51 8.01
N LEU A 238 -16.74 13.18 7.39
CA LEU A 238 -15.94 14.23 8.04
C LEU A 238 -16.78 15.43 8.46
N ASP A 239 -17.79 15.78 7.66
CA ASP A 239 -18.72 16.87 7.94
C ASP A 239 -19.79 16.49 9.00
N GLY A 240 -19.81 15.22 9.44
CA GLY A 240 -20.76 14.69 10.42
C GLY A 240 -22.17 14.49 9.86
N GLU A 241 -22.32 14.47 8.54
CA GLU A 241 -23.57 14.24 7.83
C GLU A 241 -23.86 12.75 7.65
N GLU A 242 -22.82 11.91 7.69
CA GLU A 242 -22.89 10.47 7.54
C GLU A 242 -22.09 9.74 8.65
N ASN A 243 -22.47 8.50 8.97
CA ASN A 243 -21.77 7.68 9.95
C ASN A 243 -20.71 6.77 9.27
N ALA A 244 -19.47 6.83 9.75
CA ALA A 244 -18.36 6.05 9.19
C ALA A 244 -18.59 4.52 9.24
N THR A 245 -19.22 4.02 10.29
CA THR A 245 -19.53 2.59 10.49
C THR A 245 -20.59 2.13 9.50
N GLU A 246 -21.65 2.93 9.30
CA GLU A 246 -22.71 2.64 8.32
C GLU A 246 -22.16 2.68 6.89
N LEU A 247 -21.37 3.71 6.54
CA LEU A 247 -20.67 3.77 5.26
C LEU A 247 -19.79 2.53 5.03
N ALA A 248 -19.06 2.10 6.06
CA ALA A 248 -18.20 0.93 5.95
C ALA A 248 -18.96 -0.37 5.69
N GLU A 249 -20.11 -0.57 6.34
CA GLU A 249 -20.96 -1.73 6.09
C GLU A 249 -21.55 -1.70 4.69
N GLU A 250 -21.97 -0.52 4.20
CA GLU A 250 -22.52 -0.39 2.86
C GLU A 250 -21.50 -0.67 1.76
N LEU A 251 -20.28 -0.13 1.89
CA LEU A 251 -19.24 -0.36 0.89
C LEU A 251 -18.80 -1.83 0.85
N VAL A 252 -18.66 -2.48 2.02
CA VAL A 252 -18.39 -3.93 2.08
C VAL A 252 -19.51 -4.73 1.44
N ALA A 253 -20.77 -4.39 1.70
CA ALA A 253 -21.93 -5.07 1.09
C ALA A 253 -22.01 -4.89 -0.44
N GLN A 254 -21.39 -3.83 -0.97
CA GLN A 254 -21.33 -3.53 -2.41
C GLN A 254 -20.02 -4.00 -3.05
N ASP A 255 -19.13 -4.68 -2.31
CA ASP A 255 -17.80 -5.07 -2.78
C ASP A 255 -16.97 -3.88 -3.29
N ILE A 256 -17.08 -2.73 -2.63
CA ILE A 256 -16.33 -1.51 -2.93
C ILE A 256 -15.22 -1.36 -1.89
N ASN A 257 -13.97 -1.49 -2.34
CA ASN A 257 -12.80 -1.47 -1.47
C ASN A 257 -11.85 -0.30 -1.83
N PRO A 258 -11.73 0.73 -0.97
CA PRO A 258 -10.70 1.76 -1.09
C PRO A 258 -9.31 1.24 -0.67
N GLY A 259 -8.75 0.38 -1.53
CA GLY A 259 -7.49 -0.32 -1.28
C GLY A 259 -6.27 0.60 -1.33
N THR A 260 -6.21 1.52 -2.29
CA THR A 260 -5.08 2.46 -2.40
C THR A 260 -4.98 3.31 -1.14
N THR A 261 -6.10 3.77 -0.60
CA THR A 261 -6.14 4.57 0.63
C THR A 261 -5.61 3.77 1.83
N ALA A 262 -6.00 2.51 1.97
CA ALA A 262 -5.45 1.61 2.99
C ALA A 262 -3.93 1.46 2.88
N ASP A 263 -3.42 1.28 1.66
CA ASP A 263 -1.98 1.14 1.41
C ASP A 263 -1.20 2.41 1.83
N LEU A 264 -1.76 3.60 1.58
CA LEU A 264 -1.16 4.86 2.02
C LEU A 264 -1.19 5.02 3.55
N VAL A 265 -2.27 4.58 4.21
CA VAL A 265 -2.36 4.58 5.69
C VAL A 265 -1.31 3.65 6.30
N ALA A 266 -1.03 2.48 5.70
CA ALA A 266 0.07 1.61 6.14
C ALA A 266 1.43 2.33 6.05
N GLY A 267 1.69 3.01 4.93
CA GLY A 267 2.89 3.83 4.76
C GLY A 267 3.00 4.93 5.82
N ALA A 268 1.91 5.64 6.08
CA ALA A 268 1.85 6.73 7.03
C ALA A 268 2.10 6.26 8.47
N LEU A 269 1.52 5.11 8.85
CA LEU A 269 1.77 4.46 10.14
C LEU A 269 3.25 4.09 10.30
N PHE A 270 3.88 3.58 9.25
CA PHE A 270 5.31 3.27 9.28
C PHE A 270 6.15 4.54 9.50
N VAL A 271 5.90 5.61 8.73
CA VAL A 271 6.57 6.90 8.92
C VAL A 271 6.41 7.41 10.35
N ALA A 272 5.19 7.37 10.89
CA ALA A 272 4.92 7.81 12.25
C ALA A 272 5.67 6.94 13.30
N LEU A 273 5.73 5.63 13.12
CA LEU A 273 6.46 4.70 14.00
C LEU A 273 7.97 4.97 14.00
N GLU A 274 8.58 5.18 12.83
CA GLU A 274 10.00 5.56 12.71
C GLU A 274 10.27 6.95 13.31
N ARG A 275 9.29 7.85 13.28
CA ARG A 275 9.34 9.19 13.92
C ARG A 275 8.98 9.19 15.41
N GLY A 276 8.78 8.01 16.01
CA GLY A 276 8.66 7.85 17.46
C GLY A 276 7.23 7.74 17.98
N LEU A 277 6.24 7.42 17.14
CA LEU A 277 4.90 7.06 17.58
C LEU A 277 4.97 5.88 18.58
N VAL A 278 4.39 6.09 19.76
CA VAL A 278 4.33 5.09 20.83
C VAL A 278 2.98 4.38 20.78
N VAL A 279 3.01 3.04 20.86
CA VAL A 279 1.84 2.14 20.86
C VAL A 279 1.77 1.42 22.20
#